data_AF-A0A1G5A2U4-F1
#
_entry.id   AF-A0A1G5A2U4-F1
#
_cell.length_a   1.000
_cell.length_b   1.000
_cell.length_c   1.000
_cell.angle_alpha   90.00
_cell.angle_beta   90.00
_cell.angle_gamma   90.00
#
_symmetry.space_group_name_H-M   'P 1'
#
loop_
_entity.id
_entity.type
_entity.pdbx_description
1 polymer ?
#
loop_
_entity_poly.entity_id
_entity_poly.type
_entity_poly.pdbx_seq_one_letter_code
_entity_poly.pdbx_strand_id
1 'polypeptide(L)'
;MKTSKTIAAVALSMLAVAGVVHAEGYEPVQPLKAATSRTEVASEAAAAARDGNVYGDVIEAPPVSRPSSRDRASVRAEAVATAHAPNQNLDRRAFANSEVPPQFRTARP
;
A
#
# COMPACT_ATOMS: atom_id res chain seq x y z
N MET A 1 68.58 -37.19 6.30
CA MET A 1 67.51 -37.17 5.26
C MET A 1 66.22 -37.93 5.64
N LYS A 2 66.25 -38.98 6.48
CA LYS A 2 65.04 -39.74 6.87
C LYS A 2 64.22 -39.07 8.00
N THR A 3 64.90 -38.49 8.99
CA THR A 3 64.28 -37.80 10.15
C THR A 3 63.62 -36.46 9.79
N SER A 4 64.19 -35.70 8.87
CA SER A 4 63.60 -34.42 8.42
C SER A 4 62.27 -34.63 7.70
N LYS A 5 62.13 -35.73 6.95
CA LYS A 5 60.88 -36.07 6.23
C LYS A 5 59.78 -36.54 7.19
N THR A 6 60.13 -37.26 8.26
CA THR A 6 59.16 -37.67 9.28
C THR A 6 58.68 -36.48 10.12
N ILE A 7 59.58 -35.56 10.48
CA ILE A 7 59.20 -34.34 11.20
C ILE A 7 58.29 -33.45 10.34
N ALA A 8 58.60 -33.28 9.06
CA ALA A 8 57.74 -32.52 8.14
C ALA A 8 56.35 -33.15 7.97
N ALA A 9 56.27 -34.49 7.88
CA ALA A 9 55.00 -35.19 7.78
C ALA A 9 54.15 -35.05 9.05
N VAL A 10 54.78 -35.11 10.23
CA VAL A 10 54.10 -34.91 11.53
C VAL A 10 53.64 -33.47 11.71
N ALA A 11 54.46 -32.49 11.33
CA ALA A 11 54.07 -31.09 11.38
C ALA A 11 52.88 -30.79 10.45
N LEU A 12 52.87 -31.37 9.24
CA LEU A 12 51.78 -31.21 8.28
C LEU A 12 50.50 -31.89 8.75
N SER A 13 50.58 -33.08 9.36
CA SER A 13 49.41 -33.77 9.91
C SER A 13 48.81 -33.05 11.12
N MET A 14 49.65 -32.45 11.98
CA MET A 14 49.17 -31.60 13.08
C MET A 14 48.48 -30.32 12.58
N LEU A 15 48.98 -29.70 11.50
CA LEU A 15 48.38 -28.51 10.92
C LEU A 15 47.05 -28.82 10.20
N ALA A 16 46.93 -29.99 9.58
CA ALA A 16 45.69 -30.46 8.98
C ALA A 16 44.57 -30.67 10.01
N VAL A 17 44.89 -31.11 11.23
CA VAL A 17 43.91 -31.26 12.33
C VAL A 17 43.46 -29.90 12.87
N ALA A 18 44.35 -28.89 12.90
CA ALA A 18 44.01 -27.53 13.31
C ALA A 18 43.09 -26.80 12.29
N GLY A 19 43.20 -27.14 10.99
CA GLY A 19 42.39 -26.53 9.94
C GLY A 19 40.92 -26.99 9.88
N VAL A 20 40.57 -28.13 10.48
CA VAL A 20 39.20 -28.69 10.46
C VAL A 20 38.29 -28.03 11.53
N VAL A 21 38.86 -27.24 12.45
CA VAL A 21 38.12 -26.64 13.57
C VAL A 21 37.50 -25.28 13.21
N HIS A 22 37.84 -24.69 12.07
CA HIS A 22 37.22 -23.45 11.59
C HIS A 22 36.08 -23.74 10.62
N ALA A 23 35.13 -24.58 11.03
CA ALA A 23 33.78 -24.43 10.53
C ALA A 23 33.21 -23.19 11.24
N GLU A 24 32.92 -22.12 10.50
CA GLU A 24 32.05 -21.04 10.95
C GLU A 24 30.75 -21.69 11.43
N GLY A 25 30.65 -21.94 12.73
CA GLY A 25 29.52 -22.60 13.33
C GLY A 25 28.28 -21.78 13.01
N TYR A 26 27.24 -22.42 12.48
CA TYR A 26 25.94 -21.80 12.39
C TYR A 26 25.44 -21.52 13.82
N GLU A 27 25.58 -20.28 14.28
CA GLU A 27 24.91 -19.82 15.49
C GLU A 27 23.44 -19.64 15.13
N PRO A 28 22.51 -20.45 15.70
CA PRO A 28 21.11 -20.31 15.39
C PRO A 28 20.63 -18.92 15.80
N VAL A 29 19.76 -18.33 14.97
CA VAL A 29 19.07 -17.08 15.31
C VAL A 29 18.41 -17.26 16.67
N GLN A 30 18.82 -16.45 17.64
CA GLN A 30 18.27 -16.49 18.98
C GLN A 30 16.75 -16.28 18.89
N PRO A 31 15.92 -17.17 19.47
CA PRO A 31 14.48 -17.04 19.40
C PRO A 31 14.05 -15.72 20.05
N LEU A 32 13.09 -15.04 19.42
CA LEU A 32 12.53 -13.81 19.96
C LEU A 32 11.96 -14.08 21.35
N LYS A 33 12.58 -13.49 22.38
CA LYS A 33 12.02 -13.51 23.73
C LYS A 33 10.82 -12.58 23.75
N ALA A 34 9.62 -13.15 23.87
CA ALA A 34 8.42 -12.36 24.10
C ALA A 34 8.58 -11.59 25.42
N ALA A 35 8.41 -10.26 25.37
CA ALA A 35 8.53 -9.40 26.55
C ALA A 35 7.33 -9.54 27.50
N THR A 36 6.20 -10.04 27.00
CA THR A 36 4.94 -10.18 27.74
C THR A 36 4.36 -11.59 27.58
N SER A 37 3.69 -12.07 28.63
CA SER A 37 2.97 -13.34 28.62
C SER A 37 1.57 -13.19 28.00
N ARG A 38 1.02 -14.30 27.48
CA ARG A 38 -0.36 -14.30 26.93
C ARG A 38 -1.40 -13.93 27.98
N THR A 39 -1.16 -14.28 29.24
CA THR A 39 -2.03 -13.96 30.37
C THR A 39 -2.03 -12.46 30.67
N GLU A 40 -0.88 -11.81 30.63
CA GLU A 40 -0.78 -10.35 30.80
C GLU A 40 -1.51 -9.62 29.67
N VAL A 41 -1.27 -10.01 28.41
CA VAL A 41 -1.96 -9.44 27.24
C VAL A 41 -3.49 -9.61 27.35
N ALA A 42 -3.96 -10.78 27.80
CA ALA A 42 -5.39 -11.01 27.98
C ALA A 42 -5.99 -10.12 29.08
N SER A 43 -5.25 -9.90 30.17
CA SER A 43 -5.69 -9.02 31.25
C SER A 43 -5.76 -7.55 30.81
N GLU A 44 -4.76 -7.09 30.05
CA GLU A 44 -4.68 -5.72 29.54
C GLU A 44 -5.74 -5.46 28.48
N ALA A 45 -5.96 -6.40 27.56
CA ALA A 45 -7.02 -6.32 26.56
C ALA A 45 -8.42 -6.24 27.20
N ALA A 46 -8.65 -6.99 28.29
CA ALA A 46 -9.91 -6.93 29.02
C ALA A 46 -10.10 -5.61 29.78
N ALA A 47 -9.01 -4.96 30.21
CA ALA A 47 -9.07 -3.62 30.80
C ALA A 47 -9.35 -2.56 29.72
N ALA A 48 -8.61 -2.58 28.60
CA ALA A 48 -8.79 -1.66 27.48
C ALA A 48 -10.22 -1.75 26.88
N ALA A 49 -10.77 -2.96 26.76
CA ALA A 49 -12.14 -3.13 26.27
C ALA A 49 -13.21 -2.51 27.20
N ARG A 50 -12.91 -2.37 28.50
CA ARG A 50 -13.81 -1.73 29.48
C ARG A 50 -13.63 -0.22 29.57
N ASP A 51 -12.51 0.30 29.09
CA ASP A 51 -12.16 1.73 29.12
C ASP A 51 -13.02 2.57 28.15
N GLY A 52 -13.78 1.91 27.27
CA GLY A 52 -14.68 2.58 26.32
C GLY A 52 -13.95 3.10 25.09
N ASN A 53 -14.65 3.86 24.25
CA ASN A 53 -14.05 4.45 23.06
C ASN A 53 -13.21 5.68 23.44
N VAL A 54 -11.89 5.54 23.38
CA VAL A 54 -10.92 6.63 23.63
C VAL A 54 -11.14 7.83 22.69
N TYR A 55 -11.82 7.64 21.57
CA TYR A 55 -12.21 8.68 20.61
C TYR A 55 -13.71 9.01 20.65
N GLY A 56 -14.45 8.61 21.68
CA GLY A 56 -15.91 8.78 21.79
C GLY A 56 -16.37 10.25 21.76
N ASP A 57 -15.46 11.16 22.11
CA ASP A 57 -15.71 12.61 22.13
C ASP A 57 -15.61 13.23 20.72
N VAL A 58 -15.02 12.49 19.76
CA VAL A 58 -14.96 12.89 18.35
C VAL A 58 -16.30 12.54 17.70
N ILE A 59 -17.29 13.40 17.93
CA ILE A 59 -18.52 13.35 17.16
C ILE A 59 -18.18 13.85 15.76
N GLU A 60 -18.06 12.94 14.79
CA GLU A 60 -18.07 13.32 13.38
C GLU A 60 -19.36 14.10 13.13
N ALA A 61 -19.24 15.34 12.63
CA ALA A 61 -20.41 16.15 12.36
C ALA A 61 -21.37 15.35 11.46
N PRO A 62 -22.66 15.24 11.80
CA PRO A 62 -23.58 14.45 11.01
C PRO A 62 -23.58 14.97 9.57
N PRO A 63 -23.68 14.09 8.55
CA PRO A 63 -23.67 14.52 7.16
C PRO A 63 -24.81 15.53 6.94
N VAL A 64 -24.44 16.77 6.65
CA VAL A 64 -25.41 17.83 6.36
C VAL A 64 -25.95 17.65 4.95
N SER A 65 -27.26 17.42 4.83
CA SER A 65 -27.92 17.43 3.53
C SER A 65 -27.96 18.87 3.00
N ARG A 66 -27.26 19.12 1.89
CA ARG A 66 -27.32 20.40 1.18
C ARG A 66 -28.08 20.19 -0.13
N PRO A 67 -29.39 20.49 -0.18
CA PRO A 67 -30.14 20.38 -1.42
C PRO A 67 -29.60 21.37 -2.46
N SER A 68 -29.63 20.97 -3.73
CA SER A 68 -29.36 21.89 -4.83
C SER A 68 -30.37 23.03 -4.83
N SER A 69 -29.92 24.25 -5.12
CA SER A 69 -30.80 25.41 -5.32
C SER A 69 -31.49 25.40 -6.69
N ARG A 70 -31.11 24.49 -7.59
CA ARG A 70 -31.67 24.39 -8.94
C ARG A 70 -32.92 23.52 -8.94
N ASP A 71 -33.94 23.97 -9.65
CA ASP A 71 -35.14 23.19 -9.89
C ASP A 71 -34.83 21.93 -10.72
N ARG A 72 -35.41 20.79 -10.32
CA ARG A 72 -35.16 19.50 -10.97
C ARG A 72 -35.64 19.48 -12.43
N ALA A 73 -36.75 20.14 -12.74
CA ALA A 73 -37.26 20.19 -14.10
C ALA A 73 -36.33 21.03 -15.00
N SER A 74 -35.78 22.13 -14.48
CA SER A 74 -34.77 22.93 -15.20
C SER A 74 -33.52 22.10 -15.55
N VAL A 75 -33.00 21.33 -14.59
CA VAL A 75 -31.82 20.46 -14.79
C VAL A 75 -32.12 19.38 -15.83
N ARG A 76 -33.32 18.80 -15.77
CA ARG A 76 -33.75 17.80 -16.77
C ARG A 76 -33.85 18.40 -18.16
N ALA A 77 -34.45 19.58 -18.30
CA ALA A 77 -34.59 20.25 -19.60
C ALA A 77 -33.22 20.57 -20.21
N GLU A 78 -32.29 21.09 -19.40
CA GLU A 78 -30.91 21.36 -19.83
C GLU A 78 -30.17 20.08 -20.25
N ALA A 79 -30.31 19.00 -19.48
CA ALA A 79 -29.70 17.72 -19.80
C ALA A 79 -30.24 17.13 -21.12
N VAL A 80 -31.56 17.21 -21.33
CA VAL A 80 -32.20 16.76 -22.58
C VAL A 80 -31.72 17.62 -23.76
N ALA A 81 -31.71 18.95 -23.63
CA ALA A 81 -31.22 19.83 -24.68
C ALA A 81 -29.75 19.56 -25.03
N THR A 82 -28.91 19.32 -24.03
CA THR A 82 -27.49 18.98 -24.20
C THR A 82 -27.32 17.62 -24.88
N ALA A 83 -28.12 16.63 -24.52
CA ALA A 83 -28.08 15.30 -25.13
C ALA A 83 -28.51 15.32 -26.61
N HIS A 84 -29.41 16.24 -26.98
CA HIS A 84 -29.82 16.47 -28.37
C HIS A 84 -28.90 17.42 -29.15
N ALA A 85 -27.79 17.89 -28.57
CA ALA A 85 -26.89 18.79 -29.25
C ALA A 85 -26.24 18.11 -30.48
N PRO A 86 -26.21 18.77 -31.65
CA PRO A 86 -25.73 18.19 -32.91
C PRO A 86 -24.31 17.60 -32.90
N ASN A 87 -23.46 18.02 -31.96
CA ASN A 87 -22.06 17.61 -31.82
C ASN A 87 -21.75 16.92 -30.47
N GLN A 88 -22.78 16.45 -29.74
CA GLN A 88 -22.61 15.91 -28.37
C GLN A 88 -21.59 14.77 -28.27
N ASN A 89 -21.43 13.97 -29.32
CA ASN A 89 -20.50 12.83 -29.38
C ASN A 89 -19.33 13.03 -30.34
N LEU A 90 -19.15 14.23 -30.90
CA LEU A 90 -18.13 14.49 -31.93
C LEU A 90 -17.04 15.39 -31.37
N ASP A 91 -15.80 14.90 -31.40
CA ASP A 91 -14.62 15.75 -31.22
C ASP A 91 -14.40 16.61 -32.46
N ARG A 92 -13.77 17.79 -32.31
CA ARG A 92 -13.46 18.67 -33.46
C ARG A 92 -12.64 17.96 -34.54
N ARG A 93 -11.83 16.97 -34.18
CA ARG A 93 -11.00 16.16 -35.07
C ARG A 93 -11.82 15.21 -35.95
N ALA A 94 -13.10 14.99 -35.64
CA ALA A 94 -14.01 14.25 -36.49
C ALA A 94 -14.37 15.03 -37.77
N PHE A 95 -14.12 16.34 -37.80
CA PHE A 95 -14.37 17.18 -38.97
C PHE A 95 -13.12 17.40 -39.82
N ALA A 96 -13.31 17.66 -41.10
CA ALA A 96 -12.23 17.96 -42.04
C ALA A 96 -11.37 19.12 -41.51
N ASN A 97 -10.04 18.97 -41.59
CA ASN A 97 -9.07 19.94 -41.07
C ASN A 97 -9.25 20.29 -39.57
N SER A 98 -9.94 19.45 -38.80
CA SER A 98 -10.31 19.73 -37.41
C SER A 98 -11.13 21.03 -37.22
N GLU A 99 -11.89 21.43 -38.24
CA GLU A 99 -12.72 22.63 -38.23
C GLU A 99 -14.21 22.27 -38.07
N VAL A 100 -14.84 22.75 -36.99
CA VAL A 100 -16.27 22.52 -36.74
C VAL A 100 -17.10 23.42 -37.66
N PRO A 101 -17.97 22.86 -38.52
CA PRO A 101 -18.80 23.66 -39.40
C PRO A 101 -19.77 24.58 -38.62
N PRO A 102 -20.13 25.76 -39.17
CA PRO A 102 -20.97 26.75 -38.48
C PRO A 102 -22.28 26.20 -37.91
N GLN A 103 -22.93 25.26 -38.60
CA GLN A 103 -24.17 24.61 -38.18
C GLN A 103 -24.03 23.76 -36.91
N PHE A 104 -22.81 23.41 -36.50
CA PHE A 104 -22.51 22.64 -35.29
C PHE A 104 -21.92 23.51 -34.17
N ARG A 105 -21.84 24.83 -34.34
CA ARG A 105 -21.28 25.76 -33.35
C ARG A 105 -22.29 26.24 -32.31
N THR A 106 -23.41 25.55 -32.14
CA THR A 106 -24.44 25.93 -31.15
C THR A 106 -23.80 26.16 -29.79
N ALA A 107 -24.01 27.36 -29.24
CA ALA A 107 -23.46 27.78 -27.97
C ALA A 107 -23.82 26.76 -26.90
N ARG A 108 -22.79 26.11 -26.34
CA ARG A 108 -22.92 25.41 -25.07
C ARG A 108 -23.35 26.47 -24.03
N PRO A 109 -24.48 26.30 -23.34
CA PRO A 109 -24.86 27.21 -22.25
C PRO A 109 -23.80 27.22 -21.14
#